data_AF-A0A7D5DYA1-F1
#
_entry.id   AF-A0A7D5DYA1-F1
#
_cell.length_a   1.000
_cell.length_b   1.000
_cell.length_c   1.000
_cell.angle_alpha   90.00
_cell.angle_beta   90.00
_cell.angle_gamma   90.00
#
_symmetry.space_group_name_H-M   'P 1'
#
loop_
_entity.id
_entity.type
_entity.pdbx_description
1 polymer ?
#
loop_
_entity_poly.entity_id
_entity_poly.type
_entity_poly.pdbx_seq_one_letter_code
_entity_poly.pdbx_strand_id
1 'polypeptide(L)'
;MDAWLWVLAAVLLVWALVTTLDRNDVLPEYVGTMGPMVTVHTKRGRALLNWLAQPKRAWRAWGNLGLGAALMVGLGMFAFLVASAASIVQNPPAATSAVSQPRNILVIPGVNDFLPLDVAPEIVLGLLIGMVVHEGGHGIMCRVEDIDISSMGVVLLAVIPMGAFVEPDEESQRRADRGGKARMFAAGVTNNFLLTALVFLCLFGPVAGAISVAPGAAVGSALTASPASQADIGQGDRIVAVGNQSVANNSEFEATLSALDDRRVAVELASGETATVNRSLLVRAAPTAGPFASVSINTTVTAVNGTPVYTRAGFERLAANHTMASLTLLNRTSGESRTVSGPLGALAIVQPDGPAARSGVPSGDPLVITRLDGERVVDYDDVSAALADTDAGDDVDVTAYANGSFENYTVTLGDSPNSEVGYLGVLGTYGTSGISFTDFGVHLYEAGTYLSYVSGETAGGGIAGFVRAVAATLFLPFISVIDPGLTYNFAGFYGWNLNFFAVEGPLAALGGGAFLLANALFWTGWINLNLAFFNCIPAFPLDGGHLLRTSAEAVVSRLPVEEKRAAVRAITTGIGLIMGVSLVLLVFGPQLLG
;
A
#
# COMPACT_ATOMS: atom_id res chain seq x y z
N MET A 1 20.07 14.57 21.69
CA MET A 1 18.71 15.05 22.01
C MET A 1 17.84 14.70 20.84
N ASP A 2 16.74 13.97 21.05
CA ASP A 2 15.86 13.52 19.97
C ASP A 2 15.26 14.70 19.21
N ALA A 3 15.15 14.58 17.88
CA ALA A 3 14.54 15.59 17.02
C ALA A 3 13.12 15.97 17.49
N TRP A 4 12.38 15.01 18.05
CA TRP A 4 11.05 15.21 18.61
C TRP A 4 11.02 16.12 19.84
N LEU A 5 12.07 16.13 20.66
CA LEU A 5 12.19 17.06 21.79
C LEU A 5 12.35 18.50 21.29
N TRP A 6 13.05 18.70 20.17
CA TRP A 6 13.17 20.02 19.54
C TRP A 6 11.85 20.49 18.94
N VAL A 7 11.10 19.60 18.28
CA VAL A 7 9.76 19.90 17.77
C VAL A 7 8.82 20.28 18.93
N LEU A 8 8.80 19.49 20.00
CA LEU A 8 7.99 19.77 21.18
C LEU A 8 8.39 21.10 21.82
N ALA A 9 9.68 21.35 22.01
CA ALA A 9 10.18 22.60 22.57
C ALA A 9 9.78 23.80 21.70
N ALA A 10 9.84 23.68 20.37
CA ALA A 10 9.41 24.72 19.44
C ALA A 10 7.90 24.98 19.55
N VAL A 11 7.06 23.95 19.60
CA VAL A 11 5.61 24.09 19.79
C VAL A 11 5.29 24.76 21.13
N LEU A 12 5.95 24.34 22.21
CA LEU A 12 5.77 24.94 23.54
C LEU A 12 6.24 26.40 23.58
N LEU A 13 7.33 26.74 22.89
CA LEU A 13 7.84 28.11 22.81
C LEU A 13 6.87 29.00 22.03
N VAL A 14 6.37 28.53 20.88
CA VAL A 14 5.36 29.25 20.11
C VAL A 14 4.08 29.40 20.94
N TRP A 15 3.65 28.35 21.64
CA TRP A 15 2.48 28.43 22.50
C TRP A 15 2.67 29.46 23.62
N ALA A 16 3.82 29.48 24.29
CA ALA A 16 4.15 30.47 25.30
C ALA A 16 4.15 31.89 24.72
N LEU A 17 4.72 32.08 23.52
CA LEU A 17 4.73 33.37 22.82
C LEU A 17 3.31 33.83 22.48
N VAL A 18 2.52 33.00 21.81
CA VAL A 18 1.13 33.30 21.41
C VAL A 18 0.29 33.62 22.64
N THR A 19 0.38 32.81 23.69
CA THR A 19 -0.35 33.04 24.95
C THR A 19 0.07 34.35 25.63
N THR A 20 1.35 34.71 25.54
CA THR A 20 1.85 35.98 26.10
C THR A 20 1.37 37.18 25.29
N LEU A 21 1.31 37.08 23.97
CA LEU A 21 0.80 38.13 23.09
C LEU A 21 -0.71 38.33 23.27
N ASP A 22 -1.46 37.24 23.39
CA ASP A 22 -2.90 37.23 23.64
C ASP A 22 -3.24 37.87 25.00
N ARG A 23 -2.55 37.45 26.07
CA ARG A 23 -2.71 38.03 27.43
C ARG A 23 -2.41 39.51 27.53
N ASN A 24 -1.59 40.05 26.61
CA ASN A 24 -1.20 41.45 26.59
C ASN A 24 -2.02 42.27 25.58
N ASP A 25 -3.10 41.73 25.02
CA ASP A 25 -3.96 42.37 24.01
C ASP A 25 -3.18 42.92 22.79
N VAL A 26 -2.06 42.27 22.44
CA VAL A 26 -1.21 42.67 21.31
C VAL A 26 -1.73 42.06 19.99
N LEU A 27 -2.51 40.98 20.07
CA LEU A 27 -3.04 40.30 18.90
C LEU A 27 -4.18 41.11 18.26
N PRO A 28 -4.20 41.27 16.93
CA PRO A 28 -5.30 41.92 16.24
C PRO A 28 -6.63 41.17 16.42
N GLU A 29 -7.77 41.88 16.39
CA GLU A 29 -9.12 41.31 16.56
C GLU A 29 -9.49 40.18 15.57
N TYR A 30 -8.77 40.08 14.45
CA TYR A 30 -8.96 39.01 13.46
C TYR A 30 -8.18 37.74 13.80
N VAL A 31 -7.37 37.73 14.86
CA VAL A 31 -6.57 36.59 15.32
C VAL A 31 -7.18 36.05 16.60
N GLY A 32 -7.66 34.81 16.56
CA GLY A 32 -8.07 34.05 17.74
C GLY A 32 -6.99 33.06 18.18
N THR A 33 -6.99 32.69 19.45
CA THR A 33 -6.07 31.68 19.99
C THR A 33 -6.83 30.58 20.73
N MET A 34 -6.44 29.32 20.49
CA MET A 34 -6.95 28.16 21.22
C MET A 34 -5.77 27.24 21.55
N GLY A 35 -5.14 27.48 22.70
CA GLY A 35 -3.91 26.78 23.07
C GLY A 35 -2.77 27.09 22.09
N PRO A 36 -2.07 26.09 21.53
CA PRO A 36 -1.01 26.31 20.53
C PRO A 36 -1.54 26.66 19.14
N MET A 37 -2.86 26.61 18.92
CA MET A 37 -3.48 26.90 17.63
C MET A 37 -3.85 28.39 17.52
N VAL A 38 -3.59 28.95 16.35
CA VAL A 38 -3.92 30.34 16.00
C VAL A 38 -4.96 30.30 14.87
N THR A 39 -6.08 30.99 15.06
CA THR A 39 -7.12 31.13 14.02
C THR A 39 -7.06 32.52 13.42
N VAL A 40 -7.05 32.60 12.09
CA VAL A 40 -7.07 33.87 11.36
C VAL A 40 -8.42 34.01 10.69
N HIS A 41 -9.24 34.92 11.19
CA HIS A 41 -10.60 35.18 10.71
C HIS A 41 -10.58 36.23 9.60
N THR A 42 -11.41 36.04 8.58
CA THR A 42 -11.59 36.99 7.49
C THR A 42 -13.03 37.01 7.01
N LYS A 43 -13.50 38.19 6.57
CA LYS A 43 -14.79 38.34 5.88
C LYS A 43 -14.63 38.52 4.37
N ARG A 44 -13.39 38.60 3.86
CA ARG A 44 -13.10 38.90 2.45
C ARG A 44 -13.51 37.78 1.49
N GLY A 45 -13.46 36.51 1.94
CA GLY A 45 -13.88 35.35 1.13
C GLY A 45 -15.37 35.31 0.82
N ARG A 46 -16.21 36.10 1.51
CA ARG A 46 -17.67 36.10 1.31
C ARG A 46 -18.07 36.56 -0.10
N ALA A 47 -17.35 37.50 -0.69
CA ALA A 47 -17.65 37.99 -2.04
C ALA A 47 -17.37 36.91 -3.10
N LEU A 48 -16.27 36.19 -2.94
CA LEU A 48 -15.92 35.05 -3.79
C LEU A 48 -16.97 33.94 -3.67
N LEU A 49 -17.38 33.58 -2.45
CA LEU A 49 -18.43 32.58 -2.23
C LEU A 49 -19.77 33.00 -2.85
N ASN A 50 -20.14 34.28 -2.77
CA ASN A 50 -21.36 34.80 -3.41
C ASN A 50 -21.32 34.67 -4.93
N TRP A 51 -20.15 34.87 -5.53
CA TRP A 51 -19.95 34.71 -6.96
C TRP A 51 -19.98 33.22 -7.35
N LEU A 52 -19.25 32.36 -6.63
CA LEU A 52 -19.23 30.92 -6.88
C LEU A 52 -20.61 30.25 -6.68
N ALA A 53 -21.42 30.76 -5.74
CA ALA A 53 -22.75 30.23 -5.43
C ALA A 53 -23.87 30.70 -6.39
N GLN A 54 -23.56 31.59 -7.36
CA GLN A 54 -24.55 32.11 -8.32
C GLN A 54 -25.38 31.03 -9.05
N PRO A 55 -24.81 29.91 -9.54
CA PRO A 55 -25.58 28.86 -10.18
C PRO A 55 -26.30 27.98 -9.13
N LYS A 56 -27.19 28.59 -8.33
CA LYS A 56 -27.89 27.95 -7.19
C LYS A 56 -28.55 26.62 -7.58
N ARG A 57 -29.13 26.52 -8.78
CA ARG A 57 -29.76 25.27 -9.26
C ARG A 57 -28.77 24.12 -9.42
N ALA A 58 -27.60 24.39 -9.99
CA ALA A 58 -26.56 23.39 -10.17
C ALA A 58 -26.02 22.92 -8.80
N TRP A 59 -25.75 23.87 -7.90
CA TRP A 59 -25.31 23.54 -6.54
C TRP A 59 -26.35 22.77 -5.72
N ARG A 60 -27.65 23.06 -5.88
CA ARG A 60 -28.69 22.25 -5.22
C ARG A 60 -28.76 20.83 -5.77
N ALA A 61 -28.63 20.65 -7.08
CA ALA A 61 -28.58 19.33 -7.69
C ALA A 61 -27.35 18.54 -7.20
N TRP A 62 -26.19 19.21 -7.18
CA TRP A 62 -24.94 18.68 -6.63
C TRP A 62 -25.07 18.30 -5.16
N GLY A 63 -25.62 19.17 -4.32
CA GLY A 63 -25.84 18.92 -2.91
C GLY A 63 -26.82 17.77 -2.64
N ASN A 64 -27.85 17.59 -3.47
CA ASN A 64 -28.76 16.45 -3.35
C ASN A 64 -28.08 15.12 -3.72
N LEU A 65 -27.29 15.11 -4.80
CA LEU A 65 -26.49 13.94 -5.18
C LEU A 65 -25.49 13.59 -4.09
N GLY A 66 -24.79 14.61 -3.59
CA GLY A 66 -23.83 14.51 -2.51
C GLY A 66 -24.43 14.01 -1.19
N LEU A 67 -25.59 14.52 -0.81
CA LEU A 67 -26.33 14.05 0.36
C LEU A 67 -26.67 12.56 0.26
N GLY A 68 -27.17 12.11 -0.90
CA GLY A 68 -27.44 10.69 -1.12
C GLY A 68 -26.18 9.83 -1.03
N ALA A 69 -25.09 10.26 -1.66
CA ALA A 69 -23.81 9.57 -1.61
C ALA A 69 -23.22 9.51 -0.19
N ALA A 70 -23.21 10.63 0.54
CA ALA A 70 -22.70 10.72 1.91
C ALA A 70 -23.48 9.82 2.88
N LEU A 71 -24.81 9.76 2.77
CA LEU A 71 -25.62 8.85 3.58
C LEU A 71 -25.33 7.38 3.28
N MET A 72 -25.17 7.03 1.99
CA MET A 72 -24.85 5.67 1.56
C MET A 72 -23.45 5.25 2.02
N VAL A 73 -22.45 6.11 1.84
CA VAL A 73 -21.08 5.87 2.32
C VAL A 73 -21.06 5.77 3.84
N GLY A 74 -21.72 6.69 4.55
CA GLY A 74 -21.79 6.67 6.02
C GLY A 74 -22.45 5.40 6.56
N LEU A 75 -23.51 4.91 5.93
CA LEU A 75 -24.13 3.62 6.27
C LEU A 75 -23.19 2.44 5.98
N GLY A 76 -22.51 2.44 4.83
CA GLY A 76 -21.52 1.43 4.48
C GLY A 76 -20.35 1.39 5.47
N MET A 77 -19.84 2.55 5.88
CA MET A 77 -18.77 2.66 6.88
C MET A 77 -19.22 2.20 8.26
N PHE A 78 -20.46 2.50 8.66
CA PHE A 78 -21.03 1.95 9.90
C PHE A 78 -21.05 0.42 9.86
N ALA A 79 -21.59 -0.17 8.79
CA ALA A 79 -21.64 -1.62 8.64
C ALA A 79 -20.25 -2.26 8.60
N PHE A 80 -19.32 -1.66 7.84
CA PHE A 80 -17.93 -2.12 7.73
C PHE A 80 -17.24 -2.11 9.09
N LEU A 81 -17.27 -1.00 9.83
CA LEU A 81 -16.57 -0.89 11.12
C LEU A 81 -17.13 -1.85 12.17
N VAL A 82 -18.46 -2.04 12.21
CA VAL A 82 -19.09 -3.03 13.10
C VAL A 82 -18.69 -4.45 12.71
N ALA A 83 -18.69 -4.77 11.41
CA ALA A 83 -18.28 -6.09 10.93
C ALA A 83 -16.78 -6.36 11.20
N SER A 84 -15.91 -5.39 10.97
CA SER A 84 -14.48 -5.48 11.28
C SER A 84 -14.25 -5.66 12.79
N ALA A 85 -14.94 -4.90 13.63
CA ALA A 85 -14.84 -5.05 15.08
C ALA A 85 -15.31 -6.44 15.54
N ALA A 86 -16.43 -6.95 15.00
CA ALA A 86 -16.90 -8.30 15.28
C ALA A 86 -15.90 -9.37 14.82
N SER A 87 -15.29 -9.18 13.63
CA SER A 87 -14.26 -10.07 13.09
C SER A 87 -13.03 -10.11 13.98
N ILE A 88 -12.56 -8.97 14.49
CA ILE A 88 -11.39 -8.89 15.39
C ILE A 88 -11.68 -9.59 16.71
N VAL A 89 -12.91 -9.49 17.24
CA VAL A 89 -13.30 -10.18 18.47
C VAL A 89 -13.40 -11.70 18.27
N GLN A 90 -13.91 -12.14 17.12
CA GLN A 90 -14.07 -13.56 16.81
C GLN A 90 -12.75 -14.24 16.41
N ASN A 91 -11.91 -13.52 15.67
CA ASN A 91 -10.63 -14.00 15.16
C ASN A 91 -9.56 -12.94 15.43
N PRO A 92 -9.02 -12.87 16.66
CA PRO A 92 -8.00 -11.89 17.01
C PRO A 92 -6.77 -12.06 16.09
N PRO A 93 -6.41 -11.03 15.31
CA PRO A 93 -5.21 -11.11 14.49
C PRO A 93 -3.97 -11.01 15.40
N ALA A 94 -2.89 -11.72 15.03
CA ALA A 94 -1.66 -11.71 15.80
C ALA A 94 -1.13 -10.26 15.98
N ALA A 95 -0.70 -9.93 17.20
CA ALA A 95 -0.24 -8.59 17.57
C ALA A 95 1.05 -8.10 16.86
N THR A 96 1.60 -8.87 15.92
CA THR A 96 2.95 -8.68 15.33
C THR A 96 2.95 -8.05 13.94
N SER A 97 1.81 -7.82 13.30
CA SER A 97 1.76 -7.19 11.97
C SER A 97 2.22 -5.72 12.04
N ALA A 98 3.20 -5.32 11.23
CA ALA A 98 3.71 -3.94 11.20
C ALA A 98 2.61 -2.87 11.01
N VAL A 99 1.49 -3.25 10.37
CA VAL A 99 0.33 -2.36 10.13
C VAL A 99 -0.56 -2.14 11.34
N SER A 100 -0.61 -3.08 12.30
CA SER A 100 -1.42 -2.91 13.51
C SER A 100 -0.74 -2.06 14.59
N GLN A 101 0.47 -1.55 14.31
CA GLN A 101 1.16 -0.65 15.22
C GLN A 101 0.52 0.76 15.18
N PRO A 102 0.19 1.38 16.34
CA PRO A 102 -0.48 2.68 16.39
C PRO A 102 0.23 3.79 15.61
N ARG A 103 1.57 3.77 15.56
CA ARG A 103 2.37 4.73 14.79
C ARG A 103 2.09 4.68 13.28
N ASN A 104 1.71 3.52 12.76
CA ASN A 104 1.48 3.28 11.33
C ASN A 104 0.03 3.53 10.90
N ILE A 105 -0.87 3.80 11.87
CA ILE A 105 -2.25 4.21 11.62
C ILE A 105 -2.32 5.71 11.31
N LEU A 106 -1.44 6.51 11.91
CA LEU A 106 -1.37 7.94 11.65
C LEU A 106 -0.54 8.21 10.39
N VAL A 107 -1.08 9.02 9.48
CA VAL A 107 -0.43 9.46 8.23
C VAL A 107 0.53 10.61 8.55
N ILE A 108 1.57 10.33 9.34
CA ILE A 108 2.60 11.30 9.72
C ILE A 108 3.94 10.85 9.10
N PRO A 109 4.42 11.53 8.05
CA PRO A 109 5.72 11.25 7.43
C PRO A 109 6.86 11.20 8.46
N GLY A 110 7.72 10.19 8.35
CA GLY A 110 8.86 9.97 9.25
C GLY A 110 8.54 9.39 10.64
N VAL A 111 7.26 9.38 11.05
CA VAL A 111 6.78 8.58 12.20
C VAL A 111 6.19 7.26 11.73
N ASN A 112 5.47 7.32 10.61
CA ASN A 112 4.91 6.17 9.92
C ASN A 112 6.02 5.48 9.13
N ASP A 113 6.21 4.18 9.37
CA ASP A 113 7.27 3.38 8.75
C ASP A 113 7.15 3.29 7.21
N PHE A 114 5.98 3.64 6.67
CA PHE A 114 5.67 3.56 5.25
C PHE A 114 5.77 4.91 4.50
N LEU A 115 5.87 6.03 5.24
CA LEU A 115 5.84 7.37 4.66
C LEU A 115 7.18 8.11 4.87
N PRO A 116 7.98 8.30 3.81
CA PRO A 116 9.25 9.02 3.89
C PRO A 116 9.03 10.50 4.17
N LEU A 117 9.99 11.16 4.82
CA LEU A 117 9.90 12.59 5.12
C LEU A 117 9.92 13.47 3.86
N ASP A 118 10.52 12.98 2.78
CA ASP A 118 10.66 13.69 1.50
C ASP A 118 9.31 14.08 0.87
N VAL A 119 8.23 13.34 1.15
CA VAL A 119 6.89 13.58 0.58
C VAL A 119 5.98 14.41 1.51
N ALA A 120 6.50 14.82 2.67
CA ALA A 120 5.74 15.61 3.63
C ALA A 120 5.18 16.94 3.06
N PRO A 121 5.92 17.71 2.22
CA PRO A 121 5.41 18.94 1.64
C PRO A 121 4.14 18.74 0.81
N GLU A 122 4.08 17.67 -0.01
CA GLU A 122 2.95 17.36 -0.87
C GLU A 122 1.75 16.84 -0.08
N ILE A 123 1.98 16.10 1.01
CA ILE A 123 0.92 15.70 1.95
C ILE A 123 0.29 16.93 2.61
N VAL A 124 1.11 17.86 3.11
CA VAL A 124 0.64 19.12 3.72
C VAL A 124 -0.12 19.96 2.71
N LEU A 125 0.38 20.04 1.47
CA LEU A 125 -0.32 20.70 0.38
C LEU A 125 -1.69 20.07 0.09
N GLY A 126 -1.74 18.74 -0.01
CA GLY A 126 -2.98 17.99 -0.24
C GLY A 126 -4.01 18.19 0.88
N LEU A 127 -3.55 18.19 2.14
CA LEU A 127 -4.38 18.51 3.30
C LEU A 127 -4.91 19.93 3.26
N LEU A 128 -4.06 20.93 2.98
CA LEU A 128 -4.46 22.33 2.89
C LEU A 128 -5.51 22.53 1.80
N ILE A 129 -5.26 22.00 0.60
CA ILE A 129 -6.21 22.08 -0.51
C ILE A 129 -7.52 21.41 -0.12
N GLY A 130 -7.46 20.21 0.45
CA GLY A 130 -8.64 19.46 0.83
C GLY A 130 -9.49 20.16 1.88
N MET A 131 -8.88 20.75 2.91
CA MET A 131 -9.62 21.50 3.93
C MET A 131 -10.23 22.79 3.36
N VAL A 132 -9.52 23.51 2.49
CA VAL A 132 -10.09 24.69 1.82
C VAL A 132 -11.28 24.31 0.95
N VAL A 133 -11.20 23.20 0.21
CA VAL A 133 -12.31 22.73 -0.64
C VAL A 133 -13.48 22.21 0.19
N HIS A 134 -13.21 21.50 1.28
CA HIS A 134 -14.20 20.99 2.22
C HIS A 134 -15.02 22.13 2.83
N GLU A 135 -14.33 23.07 3.49
CA GLU A 135 -14.94 24.22 4.15
C GLU A 135 -15.57 25.19 3.15
N GLY A 136 -14.91 25.37 2.00
CA GLY A 136 -15.47 26.08 0.86
C GLY A 136 -16.79 25.48 0.39
N GLY A 137 -16.94 24.15 0.44
CA GLY A 137 -18.18 23.45 0.14
C GLY A 137 -19.32 23.81 1.08
N HIS A 138 -19.08 23.78 2.40
CA HIS A 138 -20.05 24.27 3.36
C HIS A 138 -20.40 25.74 3.10
N GLY A 139 -19.40 26.59 2.86
CA GLY A 139 -19.61 28.02 2.58
C GLY A 139 -20.42 28.29 1.31
N ILE A 140 -20.17 27.57 0.22
CA ILE A 140 -20.96 27.66 -1.01
C ILE A 140 -22.40 27.24 -0.72
N MET A 141 -22.60 26.11 -0.04
CA MET A 141 -23.95 25.60 0.23
C MET A 141 -24.73 26.49 1.19
N CYS A 142 -24.07 27.12 2.16
CA CYS A 142 -24.69 28.14 3.01
C CYS A 142 -25.30 29.26 2.15
N ARG A 143 -24.57 29.78 1.15
CA ARG A 143 -25.09 30.83 0.25
C ARG A 143 -26.19 30.36 -0.71
N VAL A 144 -26.18 29.08 -1.06
CA VAL A 144 -27.21 28.48 -1.93
C VAL A 144 -28.52 28.26 -1.18
N GLU A 145 -28.45 27.91 0.10
CA GLU A 145 -29.58 27.64 1.00
C GLU A 145 -29.96 28.85 1.89
N ASP A 146 -29.40 30.03 1.59
CA ASP A 146 -29.67 31.30 2.28
C ASP A 146 -29.38 31.23 3.81
N ILE A 147 -28.30 30.53 4.17
CA ILE A 147 -27.69 30.47 5.50
C ILE A 147 -26.54 31.48 5.55
N ASP A 148 -26.55 32.36 6.55
CA ASP A 148 -25.53 33.38 6.70
C ASP A 148 -24.23 32.78 7.25
N ILE A 149 -23.09 33.38 6.89
CA ILE A 149 -21.77 32.96 7.37
C ILE A 149 -21.29 34.02 8.36
N SER A 150 -21.11 33.66 9.63
CA SER A 150 -20.68 34.56 10.71
C SER A 150 -19.18 34.86 10.58
N SER A 151 -18.36 33.84 10.34
CA SER A 151 -16.92 33.96 10.19
C SER A 151 -16.36 32.88 9.24
N MET A 152 -15.16 33.10 8.71
CA MET A 152 -14.41 32.07 7.97
C MET A 152 -12.92 32.35 8.14
N GLY A 153 -12.08 31.35 8.01
CA GLY A 153 -10.66 31.54 8.28
C GLY A 153 -9.78 30.31 8.07
N VAL A 154 -8.55 30.43 8.57
CA VAL A 154 -7.53 29.38 8.56
C VAL A 154 -7.10 29.12 10.00
N VAL A 155 -6.88 27.85 10.33
CA VAL A 155 -6.31 27.38 11.59
C VAL A 155 -4.84 27.03 11.34
N LEU A 156 -3.95 27.60 12.15
CA LEU A 156 -2.51 27.40 12.09
C LEU A 156 -2.04 26.73 13.40
N LEU A 157 -1.17 25.73 13.29
CA LEU A 157 -0.32 25.30 14.40
C LEU A 157 1.03 25.98 14.23
N ALA A 158 1.31 26.96 15.08
CA ALA A 158 2.43 27.88 14.87
C ALA A 158 2.35 28.58 13.50
N VAL A 159 3.21 28.18 12.55
CA VAL A 159 3.23 28.69 11.16
C VAL A 159 2.70 27.68 10.15
N ILE A 160 2.40 26.46 10.57
CA ILE A 160 1.94 25.38 9.70
C ILE A 160 0.41 25.49 9.57
N PRO A 161 -0.12 25.65 8.35
CA PRO A 161 -1.55 25.63 8.14
C PRO A 161 -2.10 24.24 8.41
N MET A 162 -2.94 24.15 9.44
CA MET A 162 -3.58 22.92 9.89
C MET A 162 -5.00 22.76 9.37
N GLY A 163 -5.64 23.85 8.93
CA GLY A 163 -6.98 23.75 8.35
C GLY A 163 -7.60 25.07 7.94
N ALA A 164 -8.78 24.98 7.33
CA ALA A 164 -9.68 26.10 7.10
C ALA A 164 -10.93 25.91 7.97
N PHE A 165 -11.76 26.94 8.07
CA PHE A 165 -13.11 26.79 8.63
C PHE A 165 -14.09 27.79 8.00
N VAL A 166 -15.35 27.38 7.89
CA VAL A 166 -16.48 28.27 7.61
C VAL A 166 -17.53 28.09 8.70
N GLU A 167 -17.85 29.19 9.38
CA GLU A 167 -18.80 29.18 10.49
C GLU A 167 -20.17 29.69 10.02
N PRO A 168 -21.19 28.82 9.95
CA PRO A 168 -22.56 29.25 9.69
C PRO A 168 -23.15 29.98 10.91
N ASP A 169 -23.96 31.00 10.66
CA ASP A 169 -24.70 31.70 11.70
C ASP A 169 -25.80 30.78 12.28
N GLU A 170 -25.80 30.58 13.60
CA GLU A 170 -26.69 29.62 14.26
C GLU A 170 -28.18 29.94 14.08
N GLU A 171 -28.57 31.22 14.07
CA GLU A 171 -29.98 31.60 13.96
C GLU A 171 -30.50 31.36 12.54
N SER A 172 -29.75 31.78 11.52
CA SER A 172 -30.06 31.51 10.11
C SER A 172 -30.06 30.00 9.83
N GLN A 173 -29.08 29.28 10.37
CA GLN A 173 -29.03 27.82 10.28
C GLN A 173 -30.27 27.21 10.90
N ARG A 174 -30.67 27.57 12.13
CA ARG A 174 -31.89 27.02 12.78
C ARG A 174 -33.15 27.29 11.97
N ARG A 175 -33.27 28.44 11.31
CA ARG A 175 -34.40 28.82 10.44
C ARG A 175 -34.44 28.06 9.11
N ALA A 176 -33.31 27.61 8.59
CA ALA A 176 -33.24 26.86 7.34
C ALA A 176 -34.05 25.56 7.39
N ASP A 177 -34.57 25.16 6.23
CA ASP A 177 -35.30 23.90 6.09
C ASP A 177 -34.36 22.70 6.30
N ARG A 178 -34.96 21.54 6.60
CA ARG A 178 -34.19 20.32 6.87
C ARG A 178 -33.36 19.87 5.66
N GLY A 179 -33.87 20.10 4.45
CA GLY A 179 -33.16 19.76 3.21
C GLY A 179 -31.96 20.67 2.99
N GLY A 180 -32.11 21.99 3.19
CA GLY A 180 -31.02 22.94 3.13
C GLY A 180 -29.91 22.63 4.13
N LYS A 181 -30.26 22.33 5.39
CA LYS A 181 -29.29 21.87 6.41
C LYS A 181 -28.56 20.59 6.02
N ALA A 182 -29.30 19.59 5.55
CA ALA A 182 -28.70 18.31 5.17
C ALA A 182 -27.74 18.46 3.99
N ARG A 183 -28.09 19.25 2.97
CA ARG A 183 -27.20 19.58 1.86
C ARG A 183 -25.96 20.34 2.33
N MET A 184 -26.12 21.29 3.26
CA MET A 184 -25.01 22.05 3.83
C MET A 184 -24.01 21.14 4.54
N PHE A 185 -24.46 20.22 5.41
CA PHE A 185 -23.57 19.26 6.07
C PHE A 185 -22.93 18.26 5.10
N ALA A 186 -23.61 17.86 4.02
CA ALA A 186 -23.03 16.97 3.02
C ALA A 186 -22.04 17.68 2.07
N ALA A 187 -22.07 19.01 1.98
CA ALA A 187 -21.37 19.76 0.93
C ALA A 187 -19.84 19.63 0.98
N GLY A 188 -19.24 19.64 2.19
CA GLY A 188 -17.80 19.49 2.35
C GLY A 188 -17.30 18.13 1.85
N VAL A 189 -17.92 17.05 2.34
CA VAL A 189 -17.68 15.67 1.87
C VAL A 189 -17.83 15.55 0.35
N THR A 190 -18.92 16.10 -0.20
CA THR A 190 -19.23 15.98 -1.63
C THR A 190 -18.17 16.67 -2.48
N ASN A 191 -17.71 17.86 -2.07
CA ASN A 191 -16.67 18.59 -2.78
C ASN A 191 -15.31 17.88 -2.72
N ASN A 192 -14.99 17.22 -1.62
CA ASN A 192 -13.77 16.42 -1.53
C ASN A 192 -13.80 15.21 -2.50
N PHE A 193 -14.94 14.54 -2.65
CA PHE A 193 -15.09 13.48 -3.65
C PHE A 193 -14.92 14.01 -5.08
N LEU A 194 -15.45 15.20 -5.38
CA LEU A 194 -15.25 15.84 -6.70
C LEU A 194 -13.79 16.22 -6.94
N LEU A 195 -13.15 16.85 -5.95
CA LEU A 195 -11.73 17.19 -6.05
C LEU A 195 -10.88 15.93 -6.28
N THR A 196 -11.16 14.86 -5.53
CA THR A 196 -10.52 13.55 -5.71
C THR A 196 -10.69 13.06 -7.15
N ALA A 197 -11.91 13.09 -7.68
CA ALA A 197 -12.17 12.63 -9.04
C ALA A 197 -11.42 13.46 -10.09
N LEU A 198 -11.41 14.79 -9.96
CA LEU A 198 -10.72 15.68 -10.89
C LEU A 198 -9.20 15.50 -10.82
N VAL A 199 -8.65 15.41 -9.61
CA VAL A 199 -7.22 15.27 -9.38
C VAL A 199 -6.70 13.93 -9.90
N PHE A 200 -7.42 12.83 -9.64
CA PHE A 200 -7.03 11.53 -10.19
C PHE A 200 -7.27 11.41 -11.68
N LEU A 201 -8.27 12.10 -12.26
CA LEU A 201 -8.42 12.18 -13.71
C LEU A 201 -7.20 12.86 -14.35
N CYS A 202 -6.70 13.94 -13.74
CA CYS A 202 -5.48 14.62 -14.18
C CYS A 202 -4.22 13.76 -13.97
N LEU A 203 -4.14 13.04 -12.84
CA LEU A 203 -3.02 12.16 -12.53
C LEU A 203 -2.95 11.01 -13.54
N PHE A 204 -4.02 10.23 -13.66
CA PHE A 204 -4.07 9.01 -14.48
C PHE A 204 -3.98 9.32 -15.97
N GLY A 205 -4.54 10.45 -16.41
CA GLY A 205 -4.50 10.87 -17.80
C GLY A 205 -3.17 11.55 -18.17
N PRO A 206 -3.15 12.89 -18.30
CA PRO A 206 -2.04 13.60 -18.90
C PRO A 206 -0.73 13.55 -18.10
N VAL A 207 -0.78 13.43 -16.76
CA VAL A 207 0.42 13.51 -15.93
C VAL A 207 1.18 12.18 -15.89
N ALA A 208 0.52 11.08 -15.53
CA ALA A 208 1.14 9.75 -15.54
C ALA A 208 1.49 9.31 -16.96
N GLY A 209 0.67 9.65 -17.96
CA GLY A 209 0.97 9.38 -19.37
C GLY A 209 2.19 10.14 -19.92
N ALA A 210 2.74 11.12 -19.18
CA ALA A 210 3.99 11.78 -19.50
C ALA A 210 5.20 11.25 -18.72
N ILE A 211 5.00 10.21 -17.89
CA ILE A 211 6.06 9.55 -17.13
C ILE A 211 6.28 8.16 -17.72
N SER A 212 7.53 7.79 -17.97
CA SER A 212 7.94 6.46 -18.43
C SER A 212 8.93 5.83 -17.45
N VAL A 213 9.16 4.53 -17.56
CA VAL A 213 10.24 3.86 -16.84
C VAL A 213 11.56 4.17 -17.53
N ALA A 214 12.54 4.64 -16.78
CA ALA A 214 13.88 4.90 -17.30
C ALA A 214 14.57 3.56 -17.66
N PRO A 215 15.28 3.47 -18.81
CA PRO A 215 15.94 2.22 -19.22
C PRO A 215 16.98 1.73 -18.22
N GLY A 216 16.95 0.43 -17.91
CA GLY A 216 17.87 -0.28 -17.03
C GLY A 216 17.17 -1.03 -15.91
N ALA A 217 17.93 -1.87 -15.20
CA ALA A 217 17.46 -2.56 -14.00
C ALA A 217 17.44 -1.59 -12.81
N ALA A 218 16.29 -1.42 -12.18
CA ALA A 218 16.12 -0.49 -11.06
C ALA A 218 16.55 -1.17 -9.75
N VAL A 219 17.62 -0.72 -9.11
CA VAL A 219 18.12 -1.29 -7.86
C VAL A 219 17.41 -0.63 -6.67
N GLY A 220 16.47 -1.35 -6.07
CA GLY A 220 15.75 -0.88 -4.89
C GLY A 220 16.61 -0.92 -3.63
N SER A 221 17.38 -1.99 -3.44
CA SER A 221 18.40 -2.11 -2.41
C SER A 221 19.37 -3.25 -2.71
N ALA A 222 20.57 -3.18 -2.13
CA ALA A 222 21.49 -4.30 -2.11
C ALA A 222 21.35 -5.10 -0.80
N LEU A 223 21.45 -6.42 -0.89
CA LEU A 223 21.50 -7.29 0.27
C LEU A 223 22.78 -7.02 1.08
N THR A 224 22.68 -6.99 2.41
CA THR A 224 23.84 -6.79 3.28
C THR A 224 24.93 -7.83 2.98
N ALA A 225 26.17 -7.36 2.80
CA ALA A 225 27.33 -8.19 2.48
C ALA A 225 27.19 -9.02 1.19
N SER A 226 26.38 -8.57 0.23
CA SER A 226 26.25 -9.20 -1.08
C SER A 226 27.33 -8.78 -2.07
N PRO A 227 27.51 -9.50 -3.20
CA PRO A 227 28.36 -9.07 -4.30
C PRO A 227 28.07 -7.64 -4.78
N ALA A 228 26.80 -7.28 -4.93
CA ALA A 228 26.40 -5.92 -5.31
C ALA A 228 26.81 -4.87 -4.27
N SER A 229 26.52 -5.14 -2.98
CA SER A 229 26.90 -4.23 -1.89
C SER A 229 28.42 -4.07 -1.74
N GLN A 230 29.21 -5.09 -2.07
CA GLN A 230 30.68 -5.03 -2.07
C GLN A 230 31.25 -4.26 -3.27
N ALA A 231 30.46 -4.09 -4.32
CA ALA A 231 30.78 -3.32 -5.50
C ALA A 231 30.17 -1.91 -5.45
N ASP A 232 29.76 -1.45 -4.26
CA ASP A 232 29.11 -0.15 -4.00
C ASP A 232 27.83 0.11 -4.80
N ILE A 233 27.17 -0.95 -5.29
CA ILE A 233 25.85 -0.86 -5.93
C ILE A 233 24.78 -0.86 -4.84
N GLY A 234 23.90 0.14 -4.86
CA GLY A 234 22.94 0.40 -3.80
C GLY A 234 21.60 0.95 -4.26
N GLN A 235 20.84 1.45 -3.29
CA GLN A 235 19.50 1.97 -3.51
C GLN A 235 19.51 3.20 -4.44
N GLY A 236 18.66 3.17 -5.46
CA GLY A 236 18.54 4.27 -6.43
C GLY A 236 19.43 4.13 -7.65
N ASP A 237 20.32 3.13 -7.68
CA ASP A 237 21.15 2.84 -8.84
C ASP A 237 20.33 2.19 -9.95
N ARG A 238 20.74 2.44 -11.19
CA ARG A 238 20.14 1.84 -12.37
C ARG A 238 21.20 1.18 -13.22
N ILE A 239 21.12 -0.15 -13.38
CA ILE A 239 22.10 -0.93 -14.15
C ILE A 239 21.67 -0.92 -15.61
N VAL A 240 22.49 -0.36 -16.49
CA VAL A 240 22.16 -0.17 -17.91
C VAL A 240 22.90 -1.14 -18.83
N ALA A 241 23.95 -1.79 -18.34
CA ALA A 241 24.63 -2.86 -19.08
C ALA A 241 25.29 -3.87 -18.15
N VAL A 242 25.43 -5.12 -18.63
CA VAL A 242 26.21 -6.19 -18.02
C VAL A 242 27.17 -6.73 -19.07
N GLY A 243 28.48 -6.63 -18.81
CA GLY A 243 29.51 -6.90 -19.80
C GLY A 243 29.36 -5.98 -21.02
N ASN A 244 29.14 -6.57 -22.19
CA ASN A 244 28.93 -5.83 -23.45
C ASN A 244 27.45 -5.77 -23.86
N GLN A 245 26.53 -6.24 -23.02
CA GLN A 245 25.09 -6.31 -23.32
C GLN A 245 24.36 -5.20 -22.58
N SER A 246 23.68 -4.34 -23.34
CA SER A 246 22.77 -3.34 -22.78
C SER A 246 21.54 -4.03 -22.18
N VAL A 247 21.04 -3.47 -21.09
CA VAL A 247 19.89 -3.96 -20.35
C VAL A 247 18.86 -2.84 -20.28
N ALA A 248 17.63 -3.10 -20.76
CA ALA A 248 16.57 -2.09 -20.76
C ALA A 248 15.65 -2.17 -19.53
N ASN A 249 15.60 -3.28 -18.81
CA ASN A 249 14.67 -3.51 -17.69
C ASN A 249 15.15 -4.64 -16.75
N ASN A 250 14.41 -4.86 -15.66
CA ASN A 250 14.70 -5.90 -14.66
C ASN A 250 14.75 -7.31 -15.26
N SER A 251 13.85 -7.66 -16.18
CA SER A 251 13.81 -9.00 -16.79
C SER A 251 15.00 -9.27 -17.69
N GLU A 252 15.41 -8.29 -18.51
CA GLU A 252 16.61 -8.38 -19.34
C GLU A 252 17.89 -8.47 -18.49
N PHE A 253 17.94 -7.79 -17.36
CA PHE A 253 19.06 -7.88 -16.42
C PHE A 253 19.23 -9.31 -15.89
N GLU A 254 18.13 -9.89 -15.40
CA GLU A 254 18.13 -11.24 -14.86
C GLU A 254 18.43 -12.27 -15.95
N ALA A 255 17.84 -12.14 -17.14
CA ALA A 255 18.13 -13.00 -18.29
C ALA A 255 19.61 -12.92 -18.70
N THR A 256 20.18 -11.71 -18.73
CA THR A 256 21.59 -11.49 -19.05
C THR A 256 22.51 -12.15 -18.01
N LEU A 257 22.22 -11.99 -16.72
CA LEU A 257 23.00 -12.65 -15.65
C LEU A 257 22.89 -14.17 -15.69
N SER A 258 21.72 -14.71 -16.02
CA SER A 258 21.50 -16.16 -16.13
C SER A 258 22.23 -16.78 -17.31
N ALA A 259 22.45 -16.02 -18.39
CA ALA A 259 23.23 -16.47 -19.54
C ALA A 259 24.76 -16.48 -19.30
N LEU A 260 25.23 -15.80 -18.26
CA LEU A 260 26.65 -15.68 -17.94
C LEU A 260 27.07 -16.67 -16.85
N ASP A 261 28.05 -17.51 -17.16
CA ASP A 261 28.71 -18.40 -16.20
C ASP A 261 29.86 -17.71 -15.42
N ASP A 262 30.27 -16.52 -15.87
CA ASP A 262 31.36 -15.79 -15.27
C ASP A 262 31.05 -15.38 -13.83
N ARG A 263 31.98 -15.70 -12.94
CA ARG A 263 31.94 -15.26 -11.55
C ARG A 263 32.12 -13.74 -11.43
N ARG A 264 33.01 -13.17 -12.24
CA ARG A 264 33.32 -11.73 -12.21
C ARG A 264 32.64 -11.05 -13.39
N VAL A 265 31.66 -10.21 -13.12
CA VAL A 265 30.90 -9.47 -14.14
C VAL A 265 31.14 -7.98 -13.98
N ALA A 266 31.37 -7.28 -15.09
CA ALA A 266 31.37 -5.82 -15.12
C ALA A 266 29.94 -5.34 -15.38
N VAL A 267 29.50 -4.32 -14.67
CA VAL A 267 28.19 -3.68 -14.89
C VAL A 267 28.36 -2.18 -15.05
N GLU A 268 27.61 -1.60 -15.96
CA GLU A 268 27.56 -0.16 -16.18
C GLU A 268 26.32 0.41 -15.48
N LEU A 269 26.53 1.43 -14.66
CA LEU A 269 25.47 2.17 -14.00
C LEU A 269 25.08 3.37 -14.86
N ALA A 270 23.83 3.83 -14.73
CA ALA A 270 23.33 5.02 -15.41
C ALA A 270 24.10 6.31 -15.08
N SER A 271 24.87 6.33 -13.98
CA SER A 271 25.80 7.41 -13.64
C SER A 271 27.02 7.49 -14.57
N GLY A 272 27.25 6.46 -15.41
CA GLY A 272 28.46 6.27 -16.21
C GLY A 272 29.57 5.52 -15.48
N GLU A 273 29.37 5.15 -14.22
CA GLU A 273 30.32 4.34 -13.46
C GLU A 273 30.25 2.87 -13.87
N THR A 274 31.41 2.22 -13.95
CA THR A 274 31.50 0.77 -14.16
C THR A 274 31.90 0.10 -12.85
N ALA A 275 31.02 -0.74 -12.32
CA ALA A 275 31.29 -1.54 -11.13
C ALA A 275 31.66 -2.98 -11.53
N THR A 276 32.59 -3.60 -10.80
CA THR A 276 32.92 -5.02 -11.01
C THR A 276 32.37 -5.86 -9.87
N VAL A 277 31.42 -6.73 -10.19
CA VAL A 277 30.73 -7.58 -9.22
C VAL A 277 31.34 -8.98 -9.23
N ASN A 278 31.77 -9.46 -8.06
CA ASN A 278 32.27 -10.81 -7.87
C ASN A 278 31.14 -11.69 -7.31
N ARG A 279 30.37 -12.31 -8.20
CA ARG A 279 29.17 -13.10 -7.90
C ARG A 279 29.47 -14.22 -6.91
N SER A 280 28.49 -14.48 -6.05
CA SER A 280 28.51 -15.56 -5.08
C SER A 280 27.09 -16.04 -4.81
N LEU A 281 26.88 -17.34 -4.69
CA LEU A 281 25.53 -17.91 -4.63
C LEU A 281 24.95 -17.76 -3.22
N LEU A 282 24.23 -16.65 -3.00
CA LEU A 282 23.61 -16.32 -1.72
C LEU A 282 22.25 -16.99 -1.58
N VAL A 283 21.96 -17.50 -0.39
CA VAL A 283 20.62 -17.97 -0.04
C VAL A 283 19.72 -16.76 0.21
N ARG A 284 18.66 -16.60 -0.60
CA ARG A 284 17.66 -15.54 -0.46
C ARG A 284 16.51 -15.98 0.44
N ALA A 285 16.04 -17.21 0.28
CA ALA A 285 15.06 -17.85 1.15
C ALA A 285 15.46 -19.30 1.39
N ALA A 286 15.08 -19.83 2.55
CA ALA A 286 15.30 -21.23 2.91
C ALA A 286 14.02 -21.77 3.57
N PRO A 287 13.74 -23.08 3.42
CA PRO A 287 12.53 -23.65 3.97
C PRO A 287 12.64 -23.80 5.50
N THR A 288 11.53 -23.76 6.21
CA THR A 288 11.47 -24.00 7.67
C THR A 288 11.34 -25.48 8.03
N ALA A 289 11.04 -26.33 7.04
CA ALA A 289 10.87 -27.77 7.17
C ALA A 289 11.41 -28.51 5.94
N GLY A 290 11.66 -29.82 6.07
CA GLY A 290 12.24 -30.64 5.01
C GLY A 290 13.77 -30.74 5.04
N PRO A 291 14.39 -31.32 4.00
CA PRO A 291 15.79 -31.76 4.02
C PRO A 291 16.82 -30.64 4.21
N PHE A 292 16.48 -29.42 3.79
CA PHE A 292 17.33 -28.24 3.90
C PHE A 292 16.84 -27.24 4.95
N ALA A 293 16.00 -27.65 5.91
CA ALA A 293 15.49 -26.78 6.97
C ALA A 293 16.58 -26.14 7.85
N SER A 294 17.78 -26.73 7.88
CA SER A 294 18.92 -26.14 8.60
C SER A 294 19.59 -24.98 7.86
N VAL A 295 19.31 -24.77 6.57
CA VAL A 295 19.90 -23.70 5.75
C VAL A 295 19.32 -22.36 6.18
N SER A 296 20.15 -21.30 6.19
CA SER A 296 19.72 -19.96 6.59
C SER A 296 20.06 -18.91 5.54
N ILE A 297 19.28 -17.84 5.50
CA ILE A 297 19.42 -16.71 4.55
C ILE A 297 20.76 -15.95 4.66
N ASN A 298 21.55 -16.19 5.71
CA ASN A 298 22.86 -15.59 5.88
C ASN A 298 24.02 -16.49 5.42
N THR A 299 23.74 -17.44 4.53
CA THR A 299 24.72 -18.39 4.02
C THR A 299 24.96 -18.22 2.52
N THR A 300 26.15 -18.60 2.10
CA THR A 300 26.55 -18.70 0.70
C THR A 300 26.80 -20.17 0.38
N VAL A 301 26.23 -20.66 -0.72
CA VAL A 301 26.57 -21.98 -1.24
C VAL A 301 27.86 -21.84 -2.04
N THR A 302 28.90 -22.54 -1.62
CA THR A 302 30.24 -22.46 -2.25
C THR A 302 30.52 -23.64 -3.17
N ALA A 303 29.84 -24.77 -2.95
CA ALA A 303 29.95 -25.96 -3.80
C ALA A 303 28.70 -26.84 -3.72
N VAL A 304 28.45 -27.60 -4.79
CA VAL A 304 27.44 -28.66 -4.89
C VAL A 304 28.16 -29.96 -5.27
N ASN A 305 28.05 -30.99 -4.44
CA ASN A 305 28.77 -32.27 -4.62
C ASN A 305 30.29 -32.08 -4.78
N GLY A 306 30.87 -31.10 -4.08
CA GLY A 306 32.28 -30.74 -4.19
C GLY A 306 32.65 -29.91 -5.42
N THR A 307 31.73 -29.68 -6.36
CA THR A 307 31.93 -28.80 -7.52
C THR A 307 31.66 -27.36 -7.11
N PRO A 308 32.62 -26.42 -7.25
CA PRO A 308 32.40 -25.02 -6.90
C PRO A 308 31.26 -24.40 -7.67
N VAL A 309 30.45 -23.57 -7.00
CA VAL A 309 29.33 -22.85 -7.62
C VAL A 309 29.29 -21.40 -7.14
N TYR A 310 28.99 -20.49 -8.05
CA TYR A 310 28.95 -19.04 -7.77
C TYR A 310 27.69 -18.36 -8.29
N THR A 311 27.02 -18.97 -9.26
CA THR A 311 25.91 -18.41 -10.02
C THR A 311 24.68 -19.29 -9.88
N ARG A 312 23.48 -18.69 -9.99
CA ARG A 312 22.21 -19.41 -9.95
C ARG A 312 22.10 -20.42 -11.10
N ALA A 313 22.39 -19.99 -12.33
CA ALA A 313 22.38 -20.87 -13.50
C ALA A 313 23.35 -22.07 -13.35
N GLY A 314 24.54 -21.83 -12.82
CA GLY A 314 25.49 -22.90 -12.48
C GLY A 314 24.94 -23.90 -11.44
N PHE A 315 24.18 -23.43 -10.45
CA PHE A 315 23.50 -24.31 -9.49
C PHE A 315 22.38 -25.11 -10.14
N GLU A 316 21.52 -24.47 -10.94
CA GLU A 316 20.40 -25.11 -11.63
C GLU A 316 20.89 -26.22 -12.57
N ARG A 317 21.99 -26.00 -13.31
CA ARG A 317 22.61 -27.04 -14.14
C ARG A 317 23.11 -28.24 -13.34
N LEU A 318 23.65 -28.02 -12.14
CA LEU A 318 24.07 -29.10 -11.25
C LEU A 318 22.85 -29.81 -10.65
N ALA A 319 21.81 -29.06 -10.29
CA ALA A 319 20.57 -29.60 -9.76
C ALA A 319 19.82 -30.46 -10.79
N ALA A 320 19.75 -30.03 -12.06
CA ALA A 320 19.13 -30.79 -13.14
C ALA A 320 19.75 -32.19 -13.33
N ASN A 321 21.05 -32.33 -13.07
CA ASN A 321 21.75 -33.61 -13.24
C ASN A 321 21.74 -34.51 -11.99
N HIS A 322 21.23 -34.03 -10.85
CA HIS A 322 21.30 -34.74 -9.59
C HIS A 322 19.98 -34.69 -8.81
N THR A 323 19.46 -35.84 -8.40
CA THR A 323 18.30 -35.92 -7.49
C THR A 323 18.70 -35.77 -6.03
N MET A 324 19.97 -36.02 -5.69
CA MET A 324 20.56 -35.83 -4.37
C MET A 324 21.80 -34.95 -4.49
N ALA A 325 21.95 -33.99 -3.58
CA ALA A 325 23.14 -33.15 -3.54
C ALA A 325 23.61 -32.83 -2.13
N SER A 326 24.91 -32.58 -2.05
CA SER A 326 25.63 -32.13 -0.88
C SER A 326 26.04 -30.68 -1.08
N LEU A 327 25.40 -29.77 -0.36
CA LEU A 327 25.62 -28.32 -0.42
C LEU A 327 26.68 -27.92 0.60
N THR A 328 27.80 -27.36 0.16
CA THR A 328 28.77 -26.71 1.05
C THR A 328 28.34 -25.28 1.29
N LEU A 329 28.07 -24.95 2.56
CA LEU A 329 27.53 -23.68 3.02
C LEU A 329 28.56 -22.93 3.83
N LEU A 330 28.77 -21.66 3.50
CA LEU A 330 29.59 -20.73 4.27
C LEU A 330 28.69 -19.74 5.00
N ASN A 331 28.76 -19.70 6.33
CA ASN A 331 28.09 -18.67 7.13
C ASN A 331 28.85 -17.35 7.00
N ARG A 332 28.18 -16.30 6.53
CA ARG A 332 28.83 -15.02 6.24
C ARG A 332 29.23 -14.24 7.50
N THR A 333 28.65 -14.55 8.65
CA THR A 333 28.98 -13.88 9.92
C THR A 333 30.07 -14.61 10.70
N SER A 334 29.97 -15.94 10.84
CA SER A 334 30.96 -16.72 11.60
C SER A 334 32.16 -17.16 10.76
N GLY A 335 32.05 -17.17 9.42
CA GLY A 335 33.05 -17.76 8.53
C GLY A 335 33.09 -19.30 8.57
N GLU A 336 32.17 -19.93 9.31
CA GLU A 336 32.10 -21.38 9.45
C GLU A 336 31.56 -22.03 8.17
N SER A 337 32.24 -23.08 7.73
CA SER A 337 31.81 -23.91 6.60
C SER A 337 31.22 -25.22 7.10
N ARG A 338 30.06 -25.61 6.56
CA ARG A 338 29.44 -26.91 6.83
C ARG A 338 28.80 -27.48 5.57
N THR A 339 28.47 -28.75 5.61
CA THR A 339 27.86 -29.45 4.47
C THR A 339 26.50 -30.00 4.87
N VAL A 340 25.50 -29.79 4.02
CA VAL A 340 24.14 -30.32 4.19
C VAL A 340 23.78 -31.13 2.95
N SER A 341 23.30 -32.35 3.14
CA SER A 341 22.90 -33.23 2.03
C SER A 341 21.40 -33.47 2.04
N GLY A 342 20.79 -33.50 0.86
CA GLY A 342 19.36 -33.74 0.71
C GLY A 342 18.95 -33.88 -0.76
N PRO A 343 17.70 -34.29 -1.02
CA PRO A 343 17.15 -34.34 -2.37
C PRO A 343 16.99 -32.94 -2.97
N LEU A 344 17.24 -32.80 -4.27
CA LEU A 344 16.98 -31.59 -5.03
C LEU A 344 15.72 -31.77 -5.88
N GLY A 345 14.70 -30.94 -5.66
CA GLY A 345 13.51 -30.90 -6.50
C GLY A 345 12.43 -29.96 -5.97
N ALA A 346 11.18 -30.13 -6.36
CA ALA A 346 10.09 -29.29 -5.85
C ALA A 346 9.74 -29.69 -4.41
N LEU A 347 10.00 -28.80 -3.44
CA LEU A 347 9.49 -28.98 -2.08
C LEU A 347 7.99 -28.69 -2.08
N ALA A 348 7.19 -29.66 -1.64
CA ALA A 348 5.74 -29.53 -1.65
C ALA A 348 5.09 -30.17 -0.41
N ILE A 349 3.93 -29.65 -0.04
CA ILE A 349 3.05 -30.24 0.97
C ILE A 349 1.82 -30.77 0.26
N VAL A 350 1.49 -32.04 0.50
CA VAL A 350 0.29 -32.66 -0.05
C VAL A 350 -0.95 -32.13 0.67
N GLN A 351 -1.93 -31.65 -0.08
CA GLN A 351 -3.19 -31.20 0.49
C GLN A 351 -3.98 -32.38 1.05
N PRO A 352 -4.53 -32.25 2.27
CA PRO A 352 -5.47 -33.24 2.81
C PRO A 352 -6.62 -33.48 1.81
N ASP A 353 -6.97 -34.74 1.60
CA ASP A 353 -8.03 -35.19 0.67
C ASP A 353 -7.82 -34.84 -0.82
N GLY A 354 -6.67 -34.25 -1.17
CA GLY A 354 -6.30 -33.93 -2.56
C GLY A 354 -6.00 -35.18 -3.41
N PRO A 355 -5.92 -35.04 -4.75
CA PRO A 355 -5.57 -36.13 -5.68
C PRO A 355 -4.33 -36.93 -5.26
N ALA A 356 -3.20 -36.28 -5.00
CA ALA A 356 -1.98 -36.94 -4.50
C ALA A 356 -2.22 -37.73 -3.19
N ALA A 357 -2.95 -37.17 -2.22
CA ALA A 357 -3.25 -37.87 -0.97
C ALA A 357 -4.10 -39.14 -1.19
N ARG A 358 -5.10 -39.07 -2.07
CA ARG A 358 -5.97 -40.21 -2.42
C ARG A 358 -5.21 -41.32 -3.17
N SER A 359 -4.17 -40.95 -3.91
CA SER A 359 -3.25 -41.88 -4.58
C SER A 359 -2.11 -42.39 -3.68
N GLY A 360 -2.17 -42.12 -2.38
CA GLY A 360 -1.25 -42.69 -1.39
C GLY A 360 0.05 -41.91 -1.19
N VAL A 361 0.19 -40.72 -1.77
CA VAL A 361 1.32 -39.84 -1.49
C VAL A 361 1.20 -39.34 -0.03
N PRO A 362 2.25 -39.46 0.81
CA PRO A 362 2.21 -39.07 2.21
C PRO A 362 1.77 -37.61 2.40
N SER A 363 0.75 -37.41 3.23
CA SER A 363 0.26 -36.07 3.63
C SER A 363 0.75 -35.67 5.01
N GLY A 364 0.98 -34.38 5.23
CA GLY A 364 1.39 -33.81 6.52
C GLY A 364 2.78 -33.19 6.46
N ASP A 365 3.82 -34.03 6.43
CA ASP A 365 5.21 -33.56 6.32
C ASP A 365 5.56 -33.15 4.88
N PRO A 366 6.42 -32.13 4.68
CA PRO A 366 6.89 -31.76 3.35
C PRO A 366 7.68 -32.90 2.69
N LEU A 367 7.42 -33.11 1.40
CA LEU A 367 8.16 -34.02 0.54
C LEU A 367 8.87 -33.25 -0.58
N VAL A 368 9.82 -33.90 -1.26
CA VAL A 368 10.51 -33.31 -2.41
C VAL A 368 10.22 -34.11 -3.67
N ILE A 369 9.42 -33.56 -4.59
CA ILE A 369 9.16 -34.15 -5.90
C ILE A 369 10.40 -33.97 -6.77
N THR A 370 10.93 -35.07 -7.29
CA THR A 370 12.16 -35.05 -8.11
C THR A 370 11.93 -35.45 -9.55
N ARG A 371 10.83 -36.17 -9.83
CA ARG A 371 10.36 -36.46 -11.18
C ARG A 371 8.84 -36.45 -11.28
N LEU A 372 8.35 -36.06 -12.45
CA LEU A 372 6.96 -36.18 -12.89
C LEU A 372 6.99 -36.82 -14.30
N ASP A 373 6.29 -37.92 -14.52
CA ASP A 373 6.30 -38.71 -15.77
C ASP A 373 7.70 -39.03 -16.32
N GLY A 374 8.63 -39.29 -15.38
CA GLY A 374 10.03 -39.56 -15.71
C GLY A 374 10.85 -38.31 -16.05
N GLU A 375 10.25 -37.15 -16.25
CA GLU A 375 10.94 -35.87 -16.41
C GLU A 375 11.51 -35.36 -15.09
N ARG A 376 12.59 -34.59 -15.14
CA ARG A 376 13.33 -34.13 -13.96
C ARG A 376 12.72 -32.81 -13.44
N VAL A 377 12.39 -32.74 -12.15
CA VAL A 377 11.72 -31.58 -11.52
C VAL A 377 12.65 -30.88 -10.54
N VAL A 378 13.29 -29.77 -10.92
CA VAL A 378 14.30 -29.03 -10.13
C VAL A 378 13.64 -28.10 -9.13
N ASP A 379 12.50 -27.54 -9.46
CA ASP A 379 11.68 -26.71 -8.57
C ASP A 379 10.18 -26.90 -8.87
N TYR A 380 9.34 -26.09 -8.24
CA TYR A 380 7.89 -26.20 -8.41
C TYR A 380 7.37 -25.64 -9.73
N ASP A 381 8.15 -24.79 -10.43
CA ASP A 381 7.76 -24.28 -11.74
C ASP A 381 7.83 -25.41 -12.77
N ASP A 382 8.80 -26.33 -12.65
CA ASP A 382 8.87 -27.56 -13.45
C ASP A 382 7.64 -28.47 -13.24
N VAL A 383 7.09 -28.53 -12.03
CA VAL A 383 5.85 -29.31 -11.76
C VAL A 383 4.68 -28.66 -12.50
N SER A 384 4.57 -27.34 -12.42
CA SER A 384 3.49 -26.59 -13.06
C SER A 384 3.59 -26.66 -14.59
N ALA A 385 4.80 -26.62 -15.14
CA ALA A 385 5.07 -26.78 -16.56
C ALA A 385 4.72 -28.19 -17.06
N ALA A 386 5.12 -29.24 -16.32
CA ALA A 386 4.83 -30.62 -16.69
C ALA A 386 3.32 -30.96 -16.63
N LEU A 387 2.54 -30.27 -15.80
CA LEU A 387 1.08 -30.42 -15.72
C LEU A 387 0.32 -29.55 -16.74
N ALA A 388 0.97 -28.62 -17.43
CA ALA A 388 0.31 -27.61 -18.26
C ALA A 388 -0.51 -28.21 -19.42
N ASP A 389 -0.10 -29.37 -19.92
CA ASP A 389 -0.74 -30.09 -21.03
C ASP A 389 -1.52 -31.34 -20.56
N THR A 390 -1.88 -31.41 -19.28
CA THR A 390 -2.63 -32.53 -18.67
C THR A 390 -4.05 -32.15 -18.31
N ASP A 391 -4.95 -33.15 -18.27
CA ASP A 391 -6.36 -32.99 -17.93
C ASP A 391 -6.72 -33.68 -16.60
N ALA A 392 -7.86 -33.29 -16.02
CA ALA A 392 -8.43 -34.00 -14.89
C ALA A 392 -8.78 -35.46 -15.28
N GLY A 393 -8.33 -36.41 -14.47
CA GLY A 393 -8.49 -37.84 -14.71
C GLY A 393 -7.29 -38.52 -15.38
N ASP A 394 -6.30 -37.76 -15.86
CA ASP A 394 -5.03 -38.33 -16.33
C ASP A 394 -4.24 -38.93 -15.16
N ASP A 395 -3.52 -40.02 -15.42
CA ASP A 395 -2.60 -40.64 -14.46
C ASP A 395 -1.17 -40.15 -14.74
N VAL A 396 -0.53 -39.60 -13.70
CA VAL A 396 0.88 -39.14 -13.77
C VAL A 396 1.75 -39.89 -12.76
N ASP A 397 2.95 -40.27 -13.16
CA ASP A 397 3.94 -40.92 -12.31
C ASP A 397 4.78 -39.88 -11.55
N VAL A 398 4.68 -39.89 -10.23
CA VAL A 398 5.36 -38.95 -9.34
C VAL A 398 6.46 -39.68 -8.56
N THR A 399 7.72 -39.29 -8.75
CA THR A 399 8.83 -39.71 -7.89
C THR A 399 9.11 -38.66 -6.84
N ALA A 400 8.84 -38.98 -5.58
CA ALA A 400 9.05 -38.09 -4.45
C ALA A 400 9.99 -38.68 -3.41
N TYR A 401 10.78 -37.82 -2.77
CA TYR A 401 11.51 -38.15 -1.57
C TYR A 401 10.64 -37.83 -0.34
N ALA A 402 10.20 -38.88 0.34
CA ALA A 402 9.41 -38.81 1.56
C ALA A 402 9.95 -39.84 2.58
N ASN A 403 9.85 -39.55 3.88
CA ASN A 403 10.25 -40.47 4.95
C ASN A 403 11.69 -41.03 4.86
N GLY A 404 12.60 -40.32 4.19
CA GLY A 404 14.01 -40.72 4.06
C GLY A 404 14.36 -41.53 2.80
N SER A 405 13.39 -41.88 1.96
CA SER A 405 13.59 -42.66 0.73
C SER A 405 12.85 -42.06 -0.48
N PHE A 406 13.26 -42.47 -1.68
CA PHE A 406 12.52 -42.18 -2.90
C PHE A 406 11.42 -43.22 -3.10
N GLU A 407 10.21 -42.75 -3.34
CA GLU A 407 9.03 -43.56 -3.63
C GLU A 407 8.37 -43.06 -4.92
N ASN A 408 7.77 -44.00 -5.68
CA ASN A 408 7.03 -43.72 -6.89
C ASN A 408 5.55 -43.92 -6.63
N TYR A 409 4.73 -42.98 -7.08
CA TYR A 409 3.28 -43.00 -6.96
C TYR A 409 2.67 -42.72 -8.32
N THR A 410 1.63 -43.45 -8.69
CA THR A 410 0.80 -43.10 -9.85
C THR A 410 -0.39 -42.31 -9.32
N VAL A 411 -0.48 -41.04 -9.70
CA VAL A 411 -1.48 -40.10 -9.18
C VAL A 411 -2.48 -39.77 -10.28
N THR A 412 -3.76 -40.03 -10.03
CA THR A 412 -4.84 -39.59 -10.92
C THR A 412 -5.15 -38.14 -10.63
N LEU A 413 -4.95 -37.25 -11.60
CA LEU A 413 -5.16 -35.81 -11.47
C LEU A 413 -6.64 -35.48 -11.23
N GLY A 414 -6.89 -34.46 -10.42
CA GLY A 414 -8.25 -33.96 -10.14
C GLY A 414 -8.60 -32.71 -10.93
N ASP A 415 -9.82 -32.22 -10.73
CA ASP A 415 -10.24 -30.90 -11.20
C ASP A 415 -9.56 -29.79 -10.39
N SER A 416 -8.93 -28.84 -11.08
CA SER A 416 -8.46 -27.62 -10.43
C SER A 416 -9.63 -26.63 -10.27
N PRO A 417 -9.82 -26.03 -9.08
CA PRO A 417 -10.88 -25.04 -8.88
C PRO A 417 -10.66 -23.73 -9.66
N ASN A 418 -9.45 -23.50 -10.17
CA ASN A 418 -9.03 -22.22 -10.75
C ASN A 418 -8.43 -22.33 -12.16
N SER A 419 -8.32 -23.53 -12.73
CA SER A 419 -7.71 -23.76 -14.04
C SER A 419 -8.30 -25.00 -14.72
N GLU A 420 -8.18 -25.09 -16.04
CA GLU A 420 -8.62 -26.27 -16.80
C GLU A 420 -7.56 -27.38 -16.87
N VAL A 421 -6.36 -27.14 -16.33
CA VAL A 421 -5.28 -28.15 -16.26
C VAL A 421 -5.46 -29.15 -15.11
N GLY A 422 -4.91 -30.35 -15.30
CA GLY A 422 -4.91 -31.43 -14.31
C GLY A 422 -4.29 -31.01 -12.96
N TYR A 423 -4.97 -31.36 -11.87
CA TYR A 423 -4.62 -30.92 -10.53
C TYR A 423 -3.97 -32.03 -9.70
N LEU A 424 -2.71 -31.83 -9.29
CA LEU A 424 -1.98 -32.80 -8.48
C LEU A 424 -2.37 -32.78 -6.98
N GLY A 425 -2.90 -31.65 -6.48
CA GLY A 425 -3.27 -31.52 -5.06
C GLY A 425 -2.09 -31.29 -4.12
N VAL A 426 -1.07 -30.55 -4.55
CA VAL A 426 0.10 -30.21 -3.75
C VAL A 426 0.31 -28.70 -3.70
N LEU A 427 0.81 -28.20 -2.57
CA LEU A 427 1.22 -26.81 -2.39
C LEU A 427 2.74 -26.73 -2.45
N GLY A 428 3.25 -26.12 -3.53
CA GLY A 428 4.67 -25.93 -3.76
C GLY A 428 5.28 -24.83 -2.91
N THR A 429 6.56 -24.97 -2.61
CA THR A 429 7.42 -23.89 -2.12
C THR A 429 8.38 -23.47 -3.23
N TYR A 430 8.52 -22.17 -3.46
CA TYR A 430 9.41 -21.62 -4.48
C TYR A 430 10.89 -21.99 -4.27
N GLY A 431 11.59 -22.23 -5.37
CA GLY A 431 13.01 -22.57 -5.41
C GLY A 431 13.30 -24.06 -5.24
N THR A 432 14.55 -24.46 -5.51
CA THR A 432 15.01 -25.85 -5.43
C THR A 432 15.00 -26.34 -3.99
N SER A 433 14.16 -27.33 -3.71
CA SER A 433 13.88 -27.88 -2.38
C SER A 433 13.52 -26.79 -1.37
N GLY A 434 12.82 -25.75 -1.81
CA GLY A 434 12.41 -24.59 -1.01
C GLY A 434 13.52 -23.57 -0.73
N ILE A 435 14.70 -23.73 -1.34
CA ILE A 435 15.79 -22.77 -1.26
C ILE A 435 15.78 -21.91 -2.52
N SER A 436 15.74 -20.59 -2.36
CA SER A 436 15.92 -19.65 -3.46
C SER A 436 17.25 -18.93 -3.35
N PHE A 437 17.84 -18.62 -4.50
CA PHE A 437 19.18 -18.04 -4.57
C PHE A 437 19.22 -16.71 -5.34
N THR A 438 20.21 -15.90 -4.99
CA THR A 438 20.66 -14.76 -5.79
C THR A 438 22.17 -14.77 -5.85
N ASP A 439 22.74 -14.47 -7.01
CA ASP A 439 24.19 -14.44 -7.19
C ASP A 439 24.78 -13.03 -7.34
N PHE A 440 23.92 -12.05 -7.56
CA PHE A 440 24.25 -10.63 -7.61
C PHE A 440 23.93 -9.95 -6.28
N GLY A 441 22.78 -10.30 -5.68
CA GLY A 441 22.35 -9.86 -4.36
C GLY A 441 21.81 -8.44 -4.30
N VAL A 442 20.89 -8.12 -5.22
CA VAL A 442 20.03 -6.93 -5.18
C VAL A 442 18.56 -7.34 -5.08
N HIS A 443 17.76 -6.44 -4.52
CA HIS A 443 16.32 -6.40 -4.69
C HIS A 443 16.00 -5.35 -5.75
N LEU A 444 15.37 -5.79 -6.83
CA LEU A 444 14.97 -4.91 -7.91
C LEU A 444 13.67 -4.19 -7.54
N TYR A 445 13.55 -2.94 -7.99
CA TYR A 445 12.37 -2.11 -7.82
C TYR A 445 11.46 -2.26 -9.04
N GLU A 446 10.19 -2.58 -8.82
CA GLU A 446 9.21 -2.82 -9.88
C GLU A 446 8.63 -1.51 -10.44
N ALA A 447 9.49 -0.66 -11.02
CA ALA A 447 9.13 0.68 -11.49
C ALA A 447 7.93 0.66 -12.47
N GLY A 448 7.91 -0.30 -13.40
CA GLY A 448 6.82 -0.47 -14.36
C GLY A 448 5.48 -0.82 -13.68
N THR A 449 5.51 -1.69 -12.67
CA THR A 449 4.33 -2.07 -11.90
C THR A 449 3.78 -0.88 -11.11
N TYR A 450 4.63 -0.08 -10.44
CA TYR A 450 4.14 1.11 -9.75
C TYR A 450 3.58 2.16 -10.71
N LEU A 451 4.22 2.37 -11.86
CA LEU A 451 3.73 3.31 -12.87
C LEU A 451 2.41 2.85 -13.49
N SER A 452 2.20 1.55 -13.68
CA SER A 452 0.93 1.01 -14.21
C SER A 452 -0.24 1.17 -13.23
N TYR A 453 0.02 1.11 -11.92
CA TYR A 453 -0.97 1.49 -10.90
C TYR A 453 -1.23 3.00 -10.87
N VAL A 454 -0.18 3.83 -10.90
CA VAL A 454 -0.30 5.30 -10.84
C VAL A 454 -0.95 5.88 -12.10
N SER A 455 -0.78 5.25 -13.26
CA SER A 455 -1.47 5.62 -14.50
C SER A 455 -2.90 5.10 -14.59
N GLY A 456 -3.30 4.17 -13.71
CA GLY A 456 -4.59 3.51 -13.76
C GLY A 456 -4.76 2.52 -14.92
N GLU A 457 -3.69 2.21 -15.66
CA GLU A 457 -3.71 1.32 -16.83
C GLU A 457 -4.23 -0.08 -16.48
N THR A 458 -3.81 -0.61 -15.33
CA THR A 458 -4.20 -1.94 -14.83
C THR A 458 -5.68 -2.04 -14.43
N ALA A 459 -6.36 -0.90 -14.28
CA ALA A 459 -7.73 -0.86 -13.79
C ALA A 459 -8.78 -0.97 -14.90
N GLY A 460 -8.37 -0.99 -16.18
CA GLY A 460 -9.29 -1.04 -17.33
C GLY A 460 -10.03 0.28 -17.60
N GLY A 461 -10.92 0.27 -18.59
CA GLY A 461 -11.59 1.48 -19.08
C GLY A 461 -12.87 1.88 -18.34
N GLY A 462 -13.31 3.12 -18.59
CA GLY A 462 -14.58 3.66 -18.14
C GLY A 462 -14.65 3.97 -16.64
N ILE A 463 -15.86 4.23 -16.14
CA ILE A 463 -16.07 4.64 -14.73
C ILE A 463 -15.66 3.53 -13.76
N ALA A 464 -15.97 2.27 -14.06
CA ALA A 464 -15.60 1.14 -13.22
C ALA A 464 -14.07 1.00 -13.13
N GLY A 465 -13.36 1.18 -14.24
CA GLY A 465 -11.91 1.17 -14.25
C GLY A 465 -11.31 2.35 -13.49
N PHE A 466 -11.84 3.55 -13.67
CA PHE A 466 -11.43 4.71 -12.89
C PHE A 466 -11.58 4.48 -11.38
N VAL A 467 -12.72 3.95 -10.92
CA VAL A 467 -12.95 3.64 -9.50
C VAL A 467 -11.95 2.59 -8.98
N ARG A 468 -11.65 1.56 -9.78
CA ARG A 468 -10.62 0.57 -9.43
C ARG A 468 -9.22 1.19 -9.35
N ALA A 469 -8.86 2.10 -10.25
CA ALA A 469 -7.58 2.82 -10.22
C ALA A 469 -7.45 3.69 -8.96
N VAL A 470 -8.51 4.43 -8.62
CA VAL A 470 -8.57 5.22 -7.37
C VAL A 470 -8.40 4.31 -6.15
N ALA A 471 -9.10 3.17 -6.11
CA ALA A 471 -8.97 2.20 -5.03
C ALA A 471 -7.55 1.61 -4.93
N ALA A 472 -6.93 1.23 -6.04
CA ALA A 472 -5.56 0.74 -6.06
C ALA A 472 -4.55 1.80 -5.56
N THR A 473 -4.75 3.06 -5.97
CA THR A 473 -3.90 4.19 -5.56
C THR A 473 -3.91 4.41 -4.05
N LEU A 474 -5.03 4.12 -3.37
CA LEU A 474 -5.11 4.23 -1.91
C LEU A 474 -4.15 3.29 -1.18
N PHE A 475 -3.88 2.12 -1.77
CA PHE A 475 -3.04 1.09 -1.17
C PHE A 475 -1.56 1.23 -1.52
N LEU A 476 -1.19 2.01 -2.53
CA LEU A 476 0.20 2.17 -2.98
C LEU A 476 1.21 2.52 -1.87
N PRO A 477 0.89 3.43 -0.91
CA PRO A 477 1.81 3.72 0.18
C PRO A 477 2.03 2.56 1.16
N PHE A 478 1.22 1.50 1.08
CA PHE A 478 1.24 0.34 1.99
C PHE A 478 1.23 -0.99 1.23
N ILE A 479 1.50 -0.97 -0.08
CA ILE A 479 1.26 -2.09 -0.98
C ILE A 479 2.12 -3.31 -0.63
N SER A 480 3.31 -3.11 -0.04
CA SER A 480 4.19 -4.21 0.36
C SER A 480 3.63 -5.07 1.48
N VAL A 481 2.60 -4.59 2.18
CA VAL A 481 1.89 -5.36 3.21
C VAL A 481 0.81 -6.24 2.57
N ILE A 482 0.19 -5.73 1.51
CA ILE A 482 -0.98 -6.33 0.87
C ILE A 482 -0.55 -7.35 -0.19
N ASP A 483 0.50 -7.00 -0.94
CA ASP A 483 1.07 -7.83 -1.99
C ASP A 483 2.50 -8.23 -1.60
N PRO A 484 2.72 -9.48 -1.15
CA PRO A 484 4.05 -10.01 -0.84
C PRO A 484 5.02 -10.01 -2.03
N GLY A 485 4.51 -9.92 -3.26
CA GLY A 485 5.32 -9.81 -4.48
C GLY A 485 6.01 -8.45 -4.61
N LEU A 486 5.47 -7.40 -3.98
CA LEU A 486 6.04 -6.06 -4.00
C LEU A 486 6.82 -5.79 -2.71
N THR A 487 8.15 -5.71 -2.84
CA THR A 487 9.03 -5.49 -1.67
C THR A 487 8.99 -4.05 -1.14
N TYR A 488 8.59 -3.08 -1.97
CA TYR A 488 8.62 -1.66 -1.63
C TYR A 488 7.22 -1.03 -1.61
N ASN A 489 7.10 0.07 -0.86
CA ASN A 489 5.93 0.93 -0.91
C ASN A 489 6.13 2.06 -1.91
N PHE A 490 5.02 2.58 -2.43
CA PHE A 490 5.03 3.73 -3.33
C PHE A 490 4.32 4.91 -2.68
N ALA A 491 5.11 5.87 -2.20
CA ALA A 491 4.62 7.12 -1.61
C ALA A 491 4.70 8.30 -2.58
N GLY A 492 4.94 8.04 -3.87
CA GLY A 492 5.22 9.04 -4.90
C GLY A 492 6.60 8.89 -5.51
N PHE A 493 6.98 9.89 -6.31
CA PHE A 493 8.26 10.03 -6.98
C PHE A 493 9.18 10.94 -6.14
N TYR A 494 10.11 10.37 -5.38
CA TYR A 494 10.96 11.12 -4.44
C TYR A 494 12.37 10.52 -4.31
N GLY A 495 13.33 11.36 -3.91
CA GLY A 495 14.67 10.92 -3.54
C GLY A 495 15.29 9.94 -4.53
N TRP A 496 15.52 8.70 -4.07
CA TRP A 496 16.21 7.65 -4.82
C TRP A 496 15.36 7.02 -5.94
N ASN A 497 14.04 6.91 -5.80
CA ASN A 497 13.22 6.21 -6.79
C ASN A 497 12.96 7.05 -8.06
N LEU A 498 13.19 8.37 -8.00
CA LEU A 498 13.14 9.27 -9.15
C LEU A 498 14.05 8.81 -10.29
N ASN A 499 15.17 8.19 -9.95
CA ASN A 499 16.13 7.67 -10.93
C ASN A 499 15.54 6.54 -11.79
N PHE A 500 14.41 5.95 -11.44
CA PHE A 500 13.81 4.87 -12.23
C PHE A 500 12.76 5.35 -13.22
N PHE A 501 12.52 6.66 -13.27
CA PHE A 501 11.50 7.25 -14.11
C PHE A 501 12.08 8.35 -14.99
N ALA A 502 11.50 8.52 -16.17
CA ALA A 502 11.80 9.62 -17.07
C ALA A 502 10.52 10.37 -17.39
N VAL A 503 10.66 11.65 -17.74
CA VAL A 503 9.55 12.48 -18.18
C VAL A 503 9.66 12.65 -19.69
N GLU A 504 8.60 12.29 -20.39
CA GLU A 504 8.54 12.31 -21.84
C GLU A 504 7.31 13.09 -22.33
N GLY A 505 7.23 13.29 -23.64
CA GLY A 505 6.07 13.93 -24.26
C GLY A 505 5.87 15.40 -23.87
N PRO A 506 4.62 15.89 -23.83
CA PRO A 506 4.32 17.31 -23.66
C PRO A 506 4.79 17.92 -22.34
N LEU A 507 4.92 17.12 -21.28
CA LEU A 507 5.37 17.59 -19.96
C LEU A 507 6.89 17.47 -19.77
N ALA A 508 7.64 16.97 -20.76
CA ALA A 508 9.10 16.87 -20.69
C ALA A 508 9.78 18.23 -20.39
N ALA A 509 9.20 19.34 -20.88
CA ALA A 509 9.69 20.69 -20.61
C ALA A 509 9.64 21.09 -19.12
N LEU A 510 8.81 20.43 -18.31
CA LEU A 510 8.75 20.65 -16.87
C LEU A 510 9.88 19.94 -16.12
N GLY A 511 10.56 18.97 -16.74
CA GLY A 511 11.58 18.14 -16.10
C GLY A 511 11.09 17.59 -14.76
N GLY A 512 11.87 17.80 -13.69
CA GLY A 512 11.50 17.39 -12.33
C GLY A 512 10.17 17.98 -11.82
N GLY A 513 9.69 19.09 -12.40
CA GLY A 513 8.38 19.66 -12.08
C GLY A 513 7.20 18.75 -12.42
N ALA A 514 7.34 17.83 -13.38
CA ALA A 514 6.30 16.85 -13.69
C ALA A 514 6.13 15.83 -12.54
N PHE A 515 7.21 15.39 -11.91
CA PHE A 515 7.16 14.52 -10.73
C PHE A 515 6.54 15.23 -9.52
N LEU A 516 6.88 16.52 -9.31
CA LEU A 516 6.25 17.33 -8.27
C LEU A 516 4.74 17.48 -8.49
N LEU A 517 4.33 17.71 -9.74
CA LEU A 517 2.91 17.77 -10.10
C LEU A 517 2.22 16.41 -9.86
N ALA A 518 2.86 15.31 -10.25
CA ALA A 518 2.34 13.97 -10.02
C ALA A 518 2.16 13.68 -8.52
N ASN A 519 3.15 14.00 -7.70
CA ASN A 519 3.08 13.85 -6.24
C ASN A 519 1.99 14.73 -5.62
N ALA A 520 1.90 16.00 -6.05
CA ALA A 520 0.89 16.93 -5.55
C ALA A 520 -0.52 16.42 -5.87
N LEU A 521 -0.75 15.91 -7.09
CA LEU A 521 -2.03 15.30 -7.47
C LEU A 521 -2.27 14.01 -6.67
N PHE A 522 -1.29 13.11 -6.60
CA PHE A 522 -1.38 11.85 -5.84
C PHE A 522 -1.82 12.11 -4.40
N TRP A 523 -1.10 12.97 -3.67
CA TRP A 523 -1.39 13.25 -2.27
C TRP A 523 -2.64 14.10 -2.07
N THR A 524 -2.93 15.04 -2.97
CA THR A 524 -4.20 15.79 -2.90
C THR A 524 -5.39 14.83 -3.05
N GLY A 525 -5.38 13.94 -4.05
CA GLY A 525 -6.45 12.97 -4.26
C GLY A 525 -6.55 11.98 -3.09
N TRP A 526 -5.41 11.43 -2.65
CA TRP A 526 -5.35 10.46 -1.56
C TRP A 526 -5.89 11.05 -0.24
N ILE A 527 -5.44 12.25 0.14
CA ILE A 527 -5.89 12.92 1.38
C ILE A 527 -7.35 13.33 1.28
N ASN A 528 -7.80 13.87 0.14
CA ASN A 528 -9.19 14.31 -0.01
C ASN A 528 -10.17 13.16 0.06
N LEU A 529 -9.82 12.01 -0.52
CA LEU A 529 -10.64 10.81 -0.46
C LEU A 529 -10.78 10.31 0.98
N ASN A 530 -9.66 10.22 1.71
CA ASN A 530 -9.66 9.85 3.12
C ASN A 530 -10.42 10.87 3.98
N LEU A 531 -10.27 12.16 3.73
CA LEU A 531 -11.00 13.22 4.43
C LEU A 531 -12.52 13.13 4.17
N ALA A 532 -12.93 12.78 2.94
CA ALA A 532 -14.33 12.56 2.60
C ALA A 532 -14.90 11.34 3.35
N PHE A 533 -14.20 10.20 3.32
CA PHE A 533 -14.60 9.01 4.07
C PHE A 533 -14.65 9.27 5.57
N PHE A 534 -13.62 9.87 6.15
CA PHE A 534 -13.60 10.17 7.57
C PHE A 534 -14.79 11.05 7.99
N ASN A 535 -15.12 12.07 7.21
CA ASN A 535 -16.28 12.93 7.49
C ASN A 535 -17.63 12.26 7.21
N CYS A 536 -17.70 11.14 6.49
CA CYS A 536 -18.91 10.32 6.36
C CYS A 536 -19.20 9.46 7.60
N ILE A 537 -18.22 9.26 8.49
CA ILE A 537 -18.40 8.45 9.70
C ILE A 537 -19.55 9.04 10.53
N PRO A 538 -20.59 8.25 10.89
CA PRO A 538 -21.77 8.73 11.58
C PRO A 538 -21.52 8.93 13.08
N ALA A 539 -20.54 9.77 13.43
CA ALA A 539 -20.12 10.09 14.79
C ALA A 539 -19.84 11.60 14.93
N PHE A 540 -20.26 12.20 16.04
CA PHE A 540 -19.95 13.59 16.37
C PHE A 540 -18.47 13.70 16.82
N PRO A 541 -17.70 14.73 16.43
CA PRO A 541 -18.10 16.00 15.79
C PRO A 541 -18.07 16.04 14.25
N LEU A 542 -18.04 14.90 13.56
CA LEU A 542 -17.91 14.83 12.10
C LEU A 542 -19.23 15.19 11.38
N ASP A 543 -19.14 15.58 10.11
CA ASP A 543 -20.31 15.90 9.26
C ASP A 543 -21.34 14.76 9.22
N GLY A 544 -20.87 13.52 9.14
CA GLY A 544 -21.68 12.31 9.15
C GLY A 544 -22.52 12.19 10.44
N GLY A 545 -22.02 12.70 11.57
CA GLY A 545 -22.79 12.81 12.81
C GLY A 545 -23.93 13.82 12.71
N HIS A 546 -23.70 14.98 12.09
CA HIS A 546 -24.73 15.98 11.82
C HIS A 546 -25.78 15.48 10.81
N LEU A 547 -25.35 14.76 9.79
CA LEU A 547 -26.21 14.09 8.82
C LEU A 547 -27.04 12.97 9.46
N LEU A 548 -26.44 12.14 10.31
CA LEU A 548 -27.13 11.11 11.09
C LEU A 548 -28.23 11.74 11.94
N ARG A 549 -27.90 12.81 12.68
CA ARG A 549 -28.87 13.52 13.51
C ARG A 549 -30.02 14.07 12.68
N THR A 550 -29.73 14.78 11.59
CA THR A 550 -30.76 15.38 10.72
C THR A 550 -31.66 14.30 10.11
N SER A 551 -31.08 13.16 9.74
CA SER A 551 -31.81 12.00 9.21
C SER A 551 -32.67 11.34 10.27
N ALA A 552 -32.15 11.14 11.48
CA ALA A 552 -32.90 10.61 12.62
C ALA A 552 -34.07 11.53 12.99
N GLU A 553 -33.86 12.86 13.02
CA GLU A 553 -34.94 13.85 13.23
C GLU A 553 -36.02 13.74 12.16
N ALA A 554 -35.64 13.55 10.88
CA ALA A 554 -36.58 13.38 9.79
C ALA A 554 -37.43 12.11 9.96
N VAL A 555 -36.81 10.97 10.27
CA VAL A 555 -37.49 9.69 10.47
C VAL A 555 -38.38 9.72 11.71
N VAL A 556 -37.83 10.08 12.87
CA VAL A 556 -38.54 10.12 14.15
C VAL A 556 -39.69 11.13 14.14
N SER A 557 -39.58 12.23 13.36
CA SER A 557 -40.68 13.18 13.24
C SER A 557 -41.96 12.57 12.67
N ARG A 558 -41.85 11.48 11.90
CA ARG A 558 -42.97 10.74 11.29
C ARG A 558 -43.48 9.58 12.15
N LEU A 559 -42.76 9.20 13.21
CA LEU A 559 -43.14 8.09 14.08
C LEU A 559 -44.12 8.55 15.18
N PRO A 560 -45.06 7.67 15.62
CA PRO A 560 -45.99 7.95 16.69
C PRO A 560 -45.33 7.75 18.07
N VAL A 561 -44.26 8.50 18.34
CA VAL A 561 -43.53 8.46 19.62
C VAL A 561 -43.73 9.80 20.34
N GLU A 562 -44.04 9.75 21.62
CA GLU A 562 -44.27 10.95 22.45
C GLU A 562 -42.97 11.75 22.64
N GLU A 563 -41.87 11.08 22.99
CA GLU A 563 -40.58 11.72 23.26
C GLU A 563 -39.63 11.72 22.05
N LYS A 564 -40.02 12.42 20.98
CA LYS A 564 -39.23 12.48 19.72
C LYS A 564 -37.78 12.93 19.92
N ARG A 565 -37.54 13.90 20.81
CA ARG A 565 -36.18 14.38 21.12
C ARG A 565 -35.34 13.32 21.82
N ALA A 566 -35.91 12.59 22.76
CA ALA A 566 -35.23 11.51 23.45
C ALA A 566 -34.88 10.37 22.49
N ALA A 567 -35.81 10.01 21.60
CA ALA A 567 -35.56 8.99 20.57
C ALA A 567 -34.42 9.37 19.61
N VAL A 568 -34.39 10.61 19.09
CA VAL A 568 -33.29 11.09 18.25
C VAL A 568 -31.95 11.04 19.00
N ARG A 569 -31.93 11.48 20.27
CA ARG A 569 -30.73 11.45 21.10
C ARG A 569 -30.27 10.00 21.34
N ALA A 570 -31.18 9.09 21.64
CA ALA A 570 -30.85 7.68 21.86
C ALA A 570 -30.24 7.03 20.60
N ILE A 571 -30.82 7.29 19.42
CA ILE A 571 -30.30 6.78 18.14
C ILE A 571 -28.90 7.32 17.86
N THR A 572 -28.74 8.65 17.93
CA THR A 572 -27.46 9.31 17.61
C THR A 572 -26.35 8.94 18.59
N THR A 573 -26.63 8.91 19.90
CA THR A 573 -25.67 8.49 20.92
C THR A 573 -25.35 6.99 20.81
N GLY A 574 -26.36 6.15 20.56
CA GLY A 574 -26.18 4.70 20.44
C GLY A 574 -25.26 4.33 19.26
N ILE A 575 -25.54 4.90 18.08
CA ILE A 575 -24.68 4.72 16.90
C ILE A 575 -23.28 5.28 17.16
N GLY A 576 -23.17 6.49 17.72
CA GLY A 576 -21.87 7.09 18.04
C GLY A 576 -21.04 6.25 19.01
N LEU A 577 -21.66 5.62 20.01
CA LEU A 577 -20.98 4.73 20.96
C LEU A 577 -20.52 3.44 20.30
N ILE A 578 -21.38 2.80 19.50
CA ILE A 578 -21.02 1.60 18.72
C ILE A 578 -19.83 1.89 17.81
N MET A 579 -19.84 3.04 17.14
CA MET A 579 -18.75 3.48 16.27
C MET A 579 -17.45 3.73 17.05
N GLY A 580 -17.53 4.40 18.20
CA GLY A 580 -16.38 4.61 19.08
C GLY A 580 -15.76 3.30 19.56
N VAL A 581 -16.59 2.35 20.02
CA VAL A 581 -16.12 1.01 20.43
C VAL A 581 -15.50 0.26 19.25
N SER A 582 -16.14 0.31 18.07
CA SER A 582 -15.65 -0.37 16.88
C SER A 582 -14.27 0.17 16.45
N LEU A 583 -14.06 1.48 16.53
CA LEU A 583 -12.78 2.11 16.21
C LEU A 583 -11.69 1.77 17.24
N VAL A 584 -12.03 1.73 18.54
CA VAL A 584 -11.11 1.28 19.58
C VAL A 584 -10.69 -0.17 19.36
N LEU A 585 -11.63 -1.06 19.03
CA LEU A 585 -11.33 -2.46 18.70
C LEU A 585 -10.52 -2.60 17.41
N LEU A 586 -10.78 -1.77 16.40
CA LEU A 586 -9.98 -1.76 15.17
C LEU A 586 -8.51 -1.42 15.45
N VAL A 587 -8.26 -0.42 16.29
CA VAL A 587 -6.91 0.09 16.59
C VAL A 587 -6.17 -0.78 17.61
N PHE A 588 -6.84 -1.15 18.69
CA PHE A 588 -6.22 -1.80 19.86
C PHE A 588 -6.62 -3.26 20.03
N GLY A 589 -7.66 -3.74 19.34
CA GLY A 589 -8.12 -5.12 19.43
C GLY A 589 -7.03 -6.15 19.15
N PRO A 590 -6.18 -6.01 18.10
CA PRO A 590 -5.07 -6.93 17.85
C PRO A 590 -4.09 -7.03 19.04
N GLN A 591 -3.89 -5.95 19.79
CA GLN A 591 -2.97 -5.90 20.93
C GLN A 591 -3.62 -6.38 22.23
N LEU A 592 -4.93 -6.19 22.36
CA LEU A 592 -5.68 -6.50 23.57
C LEU A 592 -6.19 -7.95 23.59
N LEU A 593 -6.44 -8.54 22.41
CA LEU A 593 -7.09 -9.85 22.26
C LEU A 593 -6.19 -10.92 21.61
N GLY A 594 -5.08 -10.53 20.97
CA GLY A 594 -4.21 -11.40 20.18
C GLY A 594 -2.82 -11.61 20.74
#